data_AF-M3ET95-F1
#
_entry.id   AF-M3ET95-F1
#
_cell.length_a   1.000
_cell.length_b   1.000
_cell.length_c   1.000
_cell.angle_alpha   90.00
_cell.angle_beta   90.00
_cell.angle_gamma   90.00
#
_symmetry.space_group_name_H-M   'P 1'
#
loop_
_entity.id
_entity.type
_entity.pdbx_description
1 polymer ?
#
loop_
_entity_poly.entity_id
_entity_poly.type
_entity_poly.pdbx_seq_one_letter_code
_entity_poly.pdbx_strand_id
1 'polypeptide(L)'
;MRLRENQRSHAKSEFNQSSGQGKSANASKLEDARLTAENSNDTGTITEQIDSEDEKWKAIFEVARALRSNGKILEAETQYLKIITEAPENFQSISLFSLGEMLASTERKDSARRYLLQLMKLLHKKPELDPKKDQLEKAVTLIARIYRDQGKYEEAENWAKTYLNRLNPNASEDSPFVKELKGILKQRYY
;
A
#
# COMPACT_ATOMS: atom_id res chain seq x y z
N MET A 1 31.74 1.34 -17.41
CA MET A 1 30.29 1.44 -17.12
C MET A 1 29.51 1.85 -18.39
N ARG A 2 29.41 1.00 -19.42
CA ARG A 2 28.60 1.27 -20.64
C ARG A 2 27.80 0.06 -21.15
N LEU A 3 27.95 -1.10 -20.50
CA LEU A 3 27.31 -2.35 -20.94
C LEU A 3 25.85 -2.49 -20.48
N ARG A 4 25.46 -1.86 -19.35
CA ARG A 4 24.08 -1.94 -18.82
C ARG A 4 23.09 -1.04 -19.57
N GLU A 5 23.56 0.06 -20.13
CA GLU A 5 22.72 1.04 -20.83
C GLU A 5 22.34 0.55 -22.22
N ASN A 6 23.26 -0.14 -22.91
CA ASN A 6 23.01 -0.74 -24.21
C ASN A 6 22.09 -1.97 -24.15
N GLN A 7 22.16 -2.76 -23.07
CA GLN A 7 21.20 -3.85 -22.87
C GLN A 7 19.78 -3.34 -22.56
N ARG A 8 19.66 -2.19 -21.89
CA ARG A 8 18.37 -1.53 -21.62
C ARG A 8 17.75 -0.92 -22.87
N SER A 9 18.55 -0.29 -23.74
CA SER A 9 18.03 0.24 -25.00
C SER A 9 17.60 -0.87 -25.96
N HIS A 10 18.34 -1.98 -26.01
CA HIS A 10 17.96 -3.16 -26.80
C HIS A 10 16.69 -3.85 -26.29
N ALA A 11 16.53 -4.00 -24.97
CA ALA A 11 15.29 -4.52 -24.39
C ALA A 11 14.09 -3.61 -24.74
N LYS A 12 14.28 -2.28 -24.74
CA LYS A 12 13.24 -1.32 -25.10
C LYS A 12 12.89 -1.36 -26.59
N SER A 13 13.84 -1.66 -27.48
CA SER A 13 13.58 -1.75 -28.93
C SER A 13 12.94 -3.06 -29.36
N GLU A 14 13.36 -4.19 -28.80
CA GLU A 14 12.80 -5.52 -29.15
C GLU A 14 11.38 -5.70 -28.60
N PHE A 15 11.07 -5.07 -27.47
CA PHE A 15 9.76 -5.15 -26.82
C PHE A 15 8.68 -4.28 -27.50
N ASN A 16 9.06 -3.14 -28.09
CA ASN A 16 8.14 -2.33 -28.88
C ASN A 16 7.70 -3.02 -30.18
N GLN A 17 8.52 -3.94 -30.72
CA GLN A 17 8.19 -4.72 -31.92
C GLN A 17 7.23 -5.90 -31.67
N SER A 18 7.03 -6.34 -30.41
CA SER A 18 6.12 -7.45 -30.09
C SER A 18 4.71 -7.02 -29.67
N SER A 19 4.35 -5.76 -29.92
CA SER A 19 3.10 -5.10 -29.48
C SER A 19 1.83 -5.56 -30.24
N GLY A 20 1.67 -6.87 -30.39
CA GLY A 20 0.41 -7.50 -30.76
C GLY A 20 -0.45 -7.83 -29.53
N GLN A 21 -1.71 -7.38 -29.56
CA GLN A 21 -2.84 -7.79 -28.71
C GLN A 21 -2.82 -7.34 -27.23
N GLY A 22 -3.39 -6.15 -27.00
CA GLY A 22 -4.09 -5.71 -25.77
C GLY A 22 -3.36 -5.91 -24.43
N LYS A 23 -3.36 -7.14 -23.90
CA LYS A 23 -2.70 -7.50 -22.64
C LYS A 23 -1.18 -7.33 -22.69
N SER A 24 -0.56 -7.65 -23.83
CA SER A 24 0.89 -7.44 -24.00
C SER A 24 1.21 -5.95 -23.99
N ALA A 25 0.38 -5.11 -24.62
CA ALA A 25 0.59 -3.67 -24.68
C ALA A 25 0.40 -2.98 -23.33
N ASN A 26 -0.57 -3.41 -22.51
CA ASN A 26 -0.77 -2.84 -21.18
C ASN A 26 0.29 -3.30 -20.17
N ALA A 27 0.78 -4.54 -20.29
CA ALA A 27 1.97 -4.98 -19.54
C ALA A 27 3.22 -4.17 -19.94
N SER A 28 3.37 -3.84 -21.22
CA SER A 28 4.45 -2.97 -21.69
C SER A 28 4.37 -1.56 -21.12
N LYS A 29 3.18 -0.94 -21.20
CA LYS A 29 2.93 0.40 -20.64
C LYS A 29 3.13 0.42 -19.12
N LEU A 30 2.77 -0.66 -18.41
CA LEU A 30 3.02 -0.78 -16.97
C LEU A 30 4.52 -0.76 -16.67
N GLU A 31 5.30 -1.57 -17.38
CA GLU A 31 6.75 -1.63 -17.16
C GLU A 31 7.42 -0.30 -17.51
N ASP A 32 7.01 0.32 -18.62
CA ASP A 32 7.48 1.67 -19.00
C ASP A 32 7.13 2.72 -17.95
N ALA A 33 5.92 2.67 -17.35
CA ALA A 33 5.53 3.56 -16.27
C ALA A 33 6.38 3.34 -15.01
N ARG A 34 6.71 2.09 -14.66
CA ARG A 34 7.59 1.76 -13.53
C ARG A 34 9.00 2.30 -13.75
N LEU A 35 9.60 2.00 -14.90
CA LEU A 35 10.93 2.49 -15.27
C LEU A 35 10.97 4.02 -15.36
N THR A 36 9.88 4.65 -15.80
CA THR A 36 9.75 6.10 -15.81
C THR A 36 9.68 6.65 -14.39
N ALA A 37 8.92 6.04 -13.47
CA ALA A 37 8.88 6.43 -12.06
C ALA A 37 10.26 6.38 -11.36
N GLU A 38 11.16 5.50 -11.79
CA GLU A 38 12.53 5.46 -11.29
C GLU A 38 13.30 6.75 -11.63
N ASN A 39 13.09 7.31 -12.83
CA ASN A 39 13.93 8.37 -13.38
C ASN A 39 13.23 9.74 -13.47
N SER A 40 11.90 9.76 -13.46
CA SER A 40 11.02 10.93 -13.67
C SER A 40 9.75 10.79 -12.83
N ASN A 41 9.01 11.89 -12.68
CA ASN A 41 7.71 11.92 -12.03
C ASN A 41 6.54 11.92 -13.04
N ASP A 42 6.84 12.01 -14.34
CA ASP A 42 5.86 12.12 -15.43
C ASP A 42 5.35 10.75 -15.90
N THR A 43 4.74 10.00 -14.98
CA THR A 43 4.13 8.68 -15.27
C THR A 43 2.68 8.77 -15.71
N GLY A 44 2.02 9.92 -15.49
CA GLY A 44 0.60 10.13 -15.75
C GLY A 44 0.22 9.84 -17.20
N THR A 45 1.00 10.34 -18.16
CA THR A 45 0.77 10.16 -19.59
C THR A 45 0.79 8.71 -20.04
N ILE A 46 1.58 7.85 -19.38
CA ILE A 46 1.68 6.42 -19.70
C ILE A 46 0.49 5.66 -19.12
N THR A 47 0.11 5.96 -17.86
CA THR A 47 -1.03 5.29 -17.20
C THR A 47 -2.37 5.65 -17.82
N GLU A 48 -2.51 6.85 -18.39
CA GLU A 48 -3.74 7.30 -19.06
C GLU A 48 -3.98 6.61 -20.41
N GLN A 49 -2.95 6.03 -21.02
CA GLN A 49 -3.05 5.27 -22.26
C GLN A 49 -3.44 3.81 -22.05
N ILE A 50 -3.71 3.39 -20.80
CA ILE A 50 -4.15 2.02 -20.50
C ILE A 50 -5.67 1.95 -20.68
N ASP A 51 -6.10 1.12 -21.63
CA ASP A 51 -7.50 1.08 -22.08
C ASP A 51 -8.46 0.43 -21.06
N SER A 52 -7.94 -0.39 -20.14
CA SER A 52 -8.73 -1.03 -19.08
C SER A 52 -8.63 -0.23 -17.78
N GLU A 53 -9.78 0.11 -17.17
CA GLU A 53 -9.79 0.81 -15.89
C GLU A 53 -9.10 0.03 -14.77
N ASP A 54 -9.29 -1.29 -14.71
CA ASP A 54 -8.63 -2.13 -13.71
C ASP A 54 -7.12 -2.14 -13.87
N GLU A 55 -6.64 -2.32 -15.12
CA GLU A 55 -5.21 -2.29 -15.41
C GLU A 55 -4.60 -0.90 -15.21
N LYS A 56 -5.37 0.17 -15.45
CA LYS A 56 -4.97 1.55 -15.17
C LYS A 56 -4.75 1.75 -13.67
N TRP A 57 -5.71 1.38 -12.82
CA TRP A 57 -5.57 1.54 -11.37
C TRP A 57 -4.46 0.66 -10.79
N LYS A 58 -4.31 -0.55 -11.32
CA LYS A 58 -3.16 -1.40 -11.03
C LYS A 58 -1.84 -0.74 -11.40
N ALA A 59 -1.76 -0.09 -12.56
CA ALA A 59 -0.56 0.60 -12.99
C ALA A 59 -0.22 1.80 -12.10
N ILE A 60 -1.21 2.63 -11.77
CA ILE A 60 -1.03 3.75 -10.85
C ILE A 60 -0.55 3.26 -9.47
N PHE A 61 -1.10 2.13 -8.99
CA PHE A 61 -0.67 1.52 -7.72
C PHE A 61 0.79 1.03 -7.77
N GLU A 62 1.18 0.33 -8.85
CA GLU A 62 2.56 -0.15 -9.00
C GLU A 62 3.56 1.00 -9.19
N VAL A 63 3.16 2.09 -9.85
CA VAL A 63 3.93 3.33 -9.92
C VAL A 63 4.12 3.93 -8.53
N ALA A 64 3.06 4.03 -7.72
CA ALA A 64 3.15 4.52 -6.33
C ALA A 64 4.13 3.68 -5.50
N ARG A 65 4.12 2.37 -5.68
CA ARG A 65 5.04 1.43 -5.02
C ARG A 65 6.49 1.62 -5.47
N ALA A 66 6.73 1.81 -6.77
CA ALA A 66 8.05 2.07 -7.32
C ALA A 66 8.63 3.42 -6.84
N LEU A 67 7.82 4.47 -6.82
CA LEU A 67 8.18 5.77 -6.24
C LEU A 67 8.58 5.64 -4.77
N ARG A 68 7.77 4.92 -3.97
CA ARG A 68 8.07 4.65 -2.56
C ARG A 68 9.40 3.91 -2.39
N SER A 69 9.66 2.85 -3.17
CA SER A 69 10.91 2.09 -3.06
C SER A 69 12.15 2.91 -3.42
N ASN A 70 11.99 3.96 -4.23
CA ASN A 70 13.04 4.88 -4.61
C ASN A 70 13.15 6.10 -3.68
N GLY A 71 12.44 6.12 -2.56
CA GLY A 71 12.48 7.21 -1.59
C GLY A 71 11.72 8.48 -2.01
N LYS A 72 11.01 8.45 -3.14
CA LYS A 72 10.15 9.54 -3.62
C LYS A 72 8.80 9.53 -2.90
N ILE A 73 8.83 9.84 -1.60
CA ILE A 73 7.68 9.67 -0.69
C ILE A 73 6.51 10.58 -1.06
N LEU A 74 6.76 11.83 -1.44
CA LEU A 74 5.70 12.81 -1.77
C LEU A 74 4.98 12.43 -3.08
N GLU A 75 5.73 11.95 -4.06
CA GLU A 75 5.18 11.49 -5.33
C GLU A 75 4.40 10.19 -5.15
N ALA A 76 4.93 9.25 -4.36
CA ALA A 76 4.21 8.03 -4.01
C ALA A 76 2.88 8.34 -3.31
N GLU A 77 2.90 9.26 -2.33
CA GLU A 77 1.69 9.72 -1.65
C GLU A 77 0.67 10.32 -2.62
N THR A 78 1.13 11.16 -3.55
CA THR A 78 0.25 11.75 -4.57
C THR A 78 -0.47 10.67 -5.38
N GLN A 79 0.23 9.61 -5.79
CA GLN A 79 -0.39 8.50 -6.53
C GLN A 79 -1.36 7.68 -5.66
N TYR A 80 -1.01 7.39 -4.41
CA TYR A 80 -1.93 6.70 -3.50
C TYR A 80 -3.21 7.52 -3.25
N LEU A 81 -3.08 8.84 -3.05
CA LEU A 81 -4.24 9.72 -2.83
C LEU A 81 -5.18 9.77 -4.05
N LYS A 82 -4.62 9.75 -5.26
CA LYS A 82 -5.41 9.62 -6.50
C LYS A 82 -6.26 8.35 -6.48
N ILE A 83 -5.64 7.21 -6.17
CA ILE A 83 -6.35 5.91 -6.09
C ILE A 83 -7.43 5.94 -5.00
N ILE A 84 -7.12 6.48 -3.82
CA ILE A 84 -8.05 6.57 -2.70
C ILE A 84 -9.30 7.39 -3.06
N THR A 85 -9.16 8.40 -3.93
CA THR A 85 -10.24 9.34 -4.27
C THR A 85 -11.06 8.86 -5.46
N GLU A 86 -10.44 8.24 -6.45
CA GLU A 86 -11.03 8.03 -7.77
C GLU A 86 -11.25 6.56 -8.15
N ALA A 87 -10.51 5.63 -7.52
CA ALA A 87 -10.54 4.22 -7.93
C ALA A 87 -11.69 3.44 -7.28
N PRO A 88 -12.03 2.25 -7.81
CA PRO A 88 -12.93 1.31 -7.12
C PRO A 88 -12.39 0.87 -5.74
N GLU A 89 -13.28 0.47 -4.84
CA GLU A 89 -12.96 0.25 -3.41
C GLU A 89 -11.89 -0.83 -3.15
N ASN A 90 -11.72 -1.81 -4.04
CA ASN A 90 -10.62 -2.78 -3.93
C ASN A 90 -9.25 -2.09 -4.02
N PHE A 91 -9.10 -1.13 -4.94
CA PHE A 91 -7.89 -0.32 -5.07
C PHE A 91 -7.76 0.73 -3.98
N GLN A 92 -8.88 1.31 -3.52
CA GLN A 92 -8.88 2.21 -2.37
C GLN A 92 -8.36 1.49 -1.11
N SER A 93 -8.83 0.26 -0.83
CA SER A 93 -8.43 -0.52 0.34
C SER A 93 -6.91 -0.76 0.40
N ILE A 94 -6.33 -1.28 -0.69
CA ILE A 94 -4.88 -1.53 -0.76
C ILE A 94 -4.05 -0.23 -0.67
N SER A 95 -4.58 0.88 -1.19
CA SER A 95 -3.87 2.18 -1.20
C SER A 95 -3.95 2.89 0.13
N LEU A 96 -5.09 2.82 0.84
CA LEU A 96 -5.23 3.30 2.21
C LEU A 96 -4.25 2.58 3.13
N PHE A 97 -4.14 1.24 3.01
CA PHE A 97 -3.16 0.47 3.78
C PHE A 97 -1.72 0.90 3.44
N SER A 98 -1.38 0.93 2.16
CA SER A 98 -0.01 1.22 1.70
C SER A 98 0.46 2.63 2.08
N LEU A 99 -0.43 3.63 1.96
CA LEU A 99 -0.16 5.00 2.38
C LEU A 99 -0.04 5.11 3.91
N GLY A 100 -0.95 4.46 4.64
CA GLY A 100 -0.90 4.41 6.11
C GLY A 100 0.41 3.80 6.62
N GLU A 101 0.82 2.66 6.06
CA GLU A 101 2.09 1.99 6.38
C GLU A 101 3.30 2.87 6.05
N MET A 102 3.32 3.47 4.86
CA MET A 102 4.41 4.35 4.43
C MET A 102 4.59 5.55 5.36
N LEU A 103 3.50 6.18 5.78
CA LEU A 103 3.55 7.35 6.66
C LEU A 103 3.87 6.97 8.11
N ALA A 104 3.56 5.75 8.55
CA ALA A 104 3.83 5.30 9.92
C ALA A 104 5.34 5.23 10.24
N SER A 105 6.19 5.07 9.22
CA SER A 105 7.65 5.14 9.35
C SER A 105 8.24 6.55 9.25
N THR A 106 7.39 7.59 9.24
CA THR A 106 7.80 8.99 9.19
C THR A 106 7.32 9.74 10.43
N GLU A 107 7.68 11.02 10.56
CA GLU A 107 7.12 11.91 11.59
C GLU A 107 5.60 12.13 11.44
N ARG A 108 4.99 11.73 10.31
CA ARG A 108 3.57 11.94 10.00
C ARG A 108 2.67 10.80 10.52
N LYS A 109 2.95 10.30 11.73
CA LYS A 109 2.21 9.19 12.36
C LYS A 109 0.71 9.48 12.53
N ASP A 110 0.32 10.74 12.73
CA ASP A 110 -1.09 11.11 12.82
C ASP A 110 -1.83 10.98 11.48
N SER A 111 -1.18 11.36 10.37
CA SER A 111 -1.72 11.14 9.02
C SER A 111 -1.80 9.65 8.72
N ALA A 112 -0.76 8.88 9.06
CA ALA A 112 -0.77 7.43 8.94
C ALA A 112 -2.00 6.81 9.61
N ARG A 113 -2.23 7.16 10.89
CA ARG A 113 -3.39 6.69 11.65
C ARG A 113 -4.71 7.07 11.00
N ARG A 114 -4.85 8.28 10.44
CA ARG A 114 -6.08 8.70 9.75
C ARG A 114 -6.41 7.81 8.55
N TYR A 115 -5.44 7.48 7.71
CA TYR A 115 -5.66 6.58 6.56
C TYR A 115 -5.95 5.14 6.99
N LEU A 116 -5.25 4.63 8.02
CA LEU A 116 -5.55 3.31 8.58
C LEU A 116 -6.96 3.24 9.19
N LEU A 117 -7.45 4.32 9.83
CA LEU A 117 -8.82 4.38 10.34
C LEU A 117 -9.87 4.46 9.20
N GLN A 118 -9.55 5.10 8.08
CA GLN A 118 -10.41 5.07 6.90
C GLN A 118 -10.49 3.65 6.31
N LEU A 119 -9.36 2.94 6.24
CA LEU A 119 -9.33 1.52 5.86
C LEU A 119 -10.23 0.68 6.79
N MET A 120 -10.16 0.90 8.10
CA MET A 120 -11.03 0.20 9.06
C MET A 120 -12.52 0.43 8.78
N LYS A 121 -12.92 1.66 8.46
CA LYS A 121 -14.31 1.96 8.10
C LYS A 121 -14.72 1.25 6.82
N LEU A 122 -13.82 1.20 5.82
CA LEU A 122 -14.08 0.52 4.56
C LEU A 122 -14.22 -1.00 4.75
N LEU A 123 -13.27 -1.65 5.43
CA LEU A 123 -13.32 -3.09 5.70
C LEU A 123 -14.50 -3.49 6.61
N HIS A 124 -14.93 -2.61 7.50
CA HIS A 124 -16.15 -2.84 8.28
C HIS A 124 -17.41 -2.84 7.40
N LYS A 125 -17.49 -1.92 6.44
CA LYS A 125 -18.60 -1.84 5.48
C LYS A 125 -18.56 -2.98 4.45
N LYS A 126 -17.36 -3.40 4.06
CA LYS A 126 -17.09 -4.37 2.98
C LYS A 126 -16.03 -5.39 3.38
N PRO A 127 -16.38 -6.36 4.25
CA PRO A 127 -15.43 -7.38 4.71
C PRO A 127 -14.89 -8.27 3.59
N GLU A 128 -15.59 -8.37 2.46
CA GLU A 128 -15.16 -9.12 1.27
C GLU A 128 -13.91 -8.56 0.59
N LEU A 129 -13.53 -7.31 0.89
CA LEU A 129 -12.28 -6.71 0.39
C LEU A 129 -11.03 -7.28 1.08
N ASP A 130 -11.18 -7.91 2.24
CA ASP A 130 -10.10 -8.54 3.00
C ASP A 130 -10.56 -9.87 3.62
N PRO A 131 -10.82 -10.91 2.79
CA PRO A 131 -11.42 -12.16 3.25
C PRO A 131 -10.52 -12.92 4.24
N LYS A 132 -9.21 -12.69 4.20
CA LYS A 132 -8.23 -13.28 5.13
C LYS A 132 -7.95 -12.43 6.37
N LYS A 133 -8.48 -11.20 6.42
CA LYS A 133 -8.24 -10.21 7.49
C LYS A 133 -6.76 -9.81 7.63
N ASP A 134 -5.97 -9.97 6.57
CA ASP A 134 -4.53 -9.66 6.59
C ASP A 134 -4.29 -8.15 6.67
N GLN A 135 -5.08 -7.36 5.94
CA GLN A 135 -5.00 -5.89 6.01
C GLN A 135 -5.56 -5.39 7.33
N LEU A 136 -6.67 -5.97 7.80
CA LEU A 136 -7.28 -5.67 9.08
C LEU A 136 -6.27 -5.84 10.22
N GLU A 137 -5.59 -6.99 10.29
CA GLU A 137 -4.61 -7.30 11.32
C GLU A 137 -3.44 -6.32 11.35
N LYS A 138 -2.85 -6.07 10.17
CA LYS A 138 -1.71 -5.17 10.03
C LYS A 138 -2.09 -3.73 10.37
N ALA A 139 -3.26 -3.28 9.91
CA ALA A 139 -3.73 -1.92 10.17
C ALA A 139 -3.95 -1.69 11.66
N VAL A 140 -4.61 -2.62 12.37
CA VAL A 140 -4.80 -2.48 13.83
C VAL A 140 -3.46 -2.49 14.56
N THR A 141 -2.53 -3.35 14.15
CA THR A 141 -1.19 -3.40 14.77
C THR A 141 -0.44 -2.09 14.60
N LEU A 142 -0.47 -1.50 13.40
CA LEU A 142 0.14 -0.19 13.15
C LEU A 142 -0.56 0.92 13.94
N ILE A 143 -1.88 0.93 14.03
CA ILE A 143 -2.61 1.92 14.84
C ILE A 143 -2.20 1.81 16.32
N ALA A 144 -2.19 0.60 16.87
CA ALA A 144 -1.81 0.36 18.26
C ALA A 144 -0.34 0.77 18.52
N ARG A 145 0.56 0.45 17.59
CA ARG A 145 1.96 0.88 17.63
C ARG A 145 2.09 2.41 17.63
N ILE A 146 1.36 3.10 16.75
CA ILE A 146 1.37 4.57 16.69
C ILE A 146 0.93 5.18 18.03
N TYR A 147 -0.14 4.66 18.65
CA TYR A 147 -0.57 5.14 19.96
C TYR A 147 0.50 4.90 21.03
N ARG A 148 1.07 3.69 21.08
CA ARG A 148 2.15 3.36 22.03
C ARG A 148 3.35 4.28 21.86
N ASP A 149 3.81 4.49 20.63
CA ASP A 149 4.95 5.36 20.33
C ASP A 149 4.68 6.83 20.70
N GLN A 150 3.42 7.25 20.81
CA GLN A 150 3.00 8.56 21.29
C GLN A 150 2.78 8.62 22.81
N GLY A 151 3.11 7.55 23.56
CA GLY A 151 2.87 7.45 25.01
C GLY A 151 1.40 7.21 25.39
N LYS A 152 0.54 6.95 24.41
CA LYS A 152 -0.91 6.72 24.57
C LYS A 152 -1.19 5.23 24.77
N TYR A 153 -0.71 4.70 25.89
CA TYR A 153 -0.70 3.26 26.16
C TYR A 153 -2.11 2.67 26.30
N GLU A 154 -3.04 3.41 26.91
CA GLU A 154 -4.42 2.95 27.08
C GLU A 154 -5.13 2.77 25.73
N GLU A 155 -4.96 3.72 24.81
CA GLU A 155 -5.50 3.60 23.47
C GLU A 155 -4.86 2.44 22.71
N ALA A 156 -3.54 2.24 22.82
CA ALA A 156 -2.86 1.12 22.21
C ALA A 156 -3.41 -0.23 22.70
N GLU A 157 -3.60 -0.39 24.01
CA GLU A 157 -4.23 -1.58 24.60
C GLU A 157 -5.67 -1.77 24.12
N ASN A 158 -6.46 -0.70 24.07
CA ASN A 158 -7.85 -0.77 23.64
C ASN A 158 -7.96 -1.25 22.19
N TRP A 159 -7.03 -0.84 21.31
CA TRP A 159 -6.94 -1.37 19.96
C TRP A 159 -6.59 -2.86 19.93
N ALA A 160 -5.59 -3.29 20.71
CA ALA A 160 -5.20 -4.69 20.81
C ALA A 160 -6.34 -5.58 21.35
N LYS A 161 -7.01 -5.17 22.43
CA LYS A 161 -8.19 -5.87 23.00
C LYS A 161 -9.32 -5.94 21.98
N THR A 162 -9.62 -4.82 21.31
CA THR A 162 -10.69 -4.78 20.31
C THR A 162 -10.43 -5.74 19.15
N TYR A 163 -9.20 -5.82 18.66
CA TYR A 163 -8.86 -6.75 17.60
C TYR A 163 -9.01 -8.21 18.05
N LEU A 164 -8.35 -8.57 19.14
CA LEU A 164 -8.27 -9.96 19.62
C LEU A 164 -9.60 -10.48 20.17
N ASN A 165 -10.50 -9.62 20.66
CA ASN A 165 -11.75 -10.08 21.27
C ASN A 165 -12.97 -9.90 20.37
N ARG A 166 -12.95 -8.92 19.44
CA ARG A 166 -14.14 -8.52 18.67
C ARG A 166 -13.96 -8.63 17.16
N LEU A 167 -12.86 -8.11 16.61
CA LEU A 167 -12.69 -8.05 15.15
C LEU A 167 -12.18 -9.37 14.58
N ASN A 168 -11.31 -10.06 15.31
CA ASN A 168 -10.78 -11.36 14.92
C ASN A 168 -10.50 -12.26 16.14
N PRO A 169 -11.55 -12.80 16.80
CA PRO A 169 -11.38 -13.65 17.98
C PRO A 169 -10.62 -14.95 17.74
N ASN A 170 -10.53 -15.39 16.48
CA ASN A 170 -9.80 -16.58 16.05
C ASN A 170 -8.49 -16.23 15.35
N ALA A 171 -7.91 -15.05 15.63
CA ALA A 171 -6.65 -14.64 15.04
C ALA A 171 -5.55 -15.66 15.35
N SER A 172 -4.71 -15.97 14.36
CA SER A 172 -3.66 -16.96 14.52
C SER A 172 -2.60 -16.49 15.51
N GLU A 173 -2.39 -17.28 16.56
CA GLU A 173 -1.35 -17.05 17.58
C GLU A 173 0.07 -17.03 17.00
N ASP A 174 0.27 -17.67 15.85
CA ASP A 174 1.57 -17.68 15.17
C ASP A 174 1.88 -16.38 14.44
N SER A 175 0.85 -15.56 14.15
CA SER A 175 1.04 -14.28 13.47
C SER A 175 1.98 -13.37 14.28
N PRO A 176 3.02 -12.80 13.64
CA PRO A 176 3.88 -11.83 14.30
C PRO A 176 3.11 -10.58 14.77
N PHE A 177 2.02 -10.23 14.07
CA PHE A 177 1.17 -9.09 14.44
C PHE A 177 0.33 -9.39 15.68
N VAL A 178 -0.24 -10.60 15.78
CA VAL A 178 -0.93 -11.05 16.99
C VAL A 178 0.02 -11.09 18.20
N LYS A 179 1.24 -11.59 18.01
CA LYS A 179 2.29 -11.58 19.04
C LYS A 179 2.60 -10.16 19.51
N GLU A 180 2.73 -9.19 18.60
CA GLU A 180 2.96 -7.79 18.95
C GLU A 180 1.79 -7.17 19.71
N LEU A 181 0.55 -7.39 19.25
CA LEU A 181 -0.65 -6.90 19.93
C LEU A 181 -0.74 -7.45 21.36
N LYS A 182 -0.42 -8.73 21.56
CA LYS A 182 -0.31 -9.32 22.90
C LYS A 182 0.84 -8.74 23.72
N GLY A 183 1.95 -8.39 23.07
CA GLY A 183 3.06 -7.67 23.70
C GLY A 183 2.62 -6.32 24.26
N ILE A 184 1.84 -5.56 23.49
CA ILE A 184 1.25 -4.27 23.93
C ILE A 184 0.40 -4.46 25.19
N LEU A 185 -0.40 -5.53 25.27
CA LEU A 185 -1.23 -5.81 26.45
C LEU A 185 -0.43 -6.16 27.72
N LYS A 186 0.81 -6.65 27.57
CA LYS A 186 1.66 -7.03 28.71
C LYS A 186 2.46 -5.88 29.30
N GLN A 187 2.66 -4.79 28.55
CA GLN A 187 3.55 -3.69 28.94
C GLN A 187 3.09 -2.88 30.17
N ARG A 188 1.82 -2.97 30.57
CA ARG A 188 1.29 -2.30 31.77
C ARG A 188 1.61 -3.01 33.08
N TYR A 189 2.13 -4.23 33.04
CA TYR A 189 2.41 -5.05 34.22
C TYR A 189 3.85 -4.93 34.75
N TYR A 190 4.64 -3.97 34.26
CA TYR A 190 5.98 -3.64 34.74
C TYR A 190 6.11 -2.14 34.98
#